data_AF-A0A0X3Q2G9-F1
#
_entry.id   AF-A0A0X3Q2G9-F1
#
_cell.length_a   1.000
_cell.length_b   1.000
_cell.length_c   1.000
_cell.angle_alpha   90.00
_cell.angle_beta   90.00
_cell.angle_gamma   90.00
#
_symmetry.space_group_name_H-M   'P 1'
#
loop_
_entity.id
_entity.type
_entity.pdbx_description
1 polymer ?
#
loop_
_entity_poly.entity_id
_entity_poly.type
_entity_poly.pdbx_seq_one_letter_code
_entity_poly.pdbx_strand_id
1 'polypeptide(L)'
;MGLQKMINSVMDLTRWKKSLAYVELMDFIGTVNSAVVSTSISENQNHSENISKVSLLMSKLKNHVDEVPLDQDTQRFGNKAFRTWFHWLSENAGAFCSELLIGLEISESDKQEIATYLTESVGNATRIDYGTGHELAFIAFVLCLFKTKFLQVPEPRPTPKQTNSNAALDDISAVALVLMPAYLKLVRRLQTYFRMEPAGSHGVWSLDDFQFVPYIWGSSQLIGVGL
;
A
#
# COMPACT_ATOMS: atom_id res chain seq x y z
N MET A 1 5.40 14.35 17.85
CA MET A 1 5.47 15.23 16.66
C MET A 1 5.00 14.38 15.49
N GLY A 2 4.05 14.85 14.68
CA GLY A 2 3.58 14.10 13.50
C GLY A 2 4.60 14.11 12.36
N LEU A 3 4.32 13.36 11.28
CA LEU A 3 5.15 13.34 10.08
C LEU A 3 5.33 14.76 9.51
N GLN A 4 6.54 15.05 9.04
CA GLN A 4 6.90 16.34 8.47
C GLN A 4 7.53 16.16 7.09
N LYS A 5 7.24 17.11 6.19
CA LYS A 5 7.86 17.13 4.86
C LYS A 5 9.33 17.54 4.98
N MET A 6 10.23 16.58 4.74
CA MET A 6 11.68 16.80 4.83
C MET A 6 12.37 17.03 3.49
N ILE A 7 11.69 16.76 2.36
CA ILE A 7 12.20 16.98 1.01
C ILE A 7 11.50 18.21 0.44
N ASN A 8 12.18 19.36 0.47
CA ASN A 8 11.64 20.64 0.00
C ASN A 8 12.35 21.16 -1.26
N SER A 9 13.52 20.60 -1.56
CA SER A 9 14.34 20.93 -2.71
C SER A 9 15.04 19.69 -3.28
N VAL A 10 15.61 19.81 -4.48
CA VAL A 10 16.40 18.75 -5.11
C VAL A 10 17.63 18.37 -4.27
N MET A 11 18.20 19.32 -3.52
CA MET A 11 19.37 19.06 -2.66
C MET A 11 19.04 18.10 -1.51
N ASP A 12 17.82 18.16 -0.99
CA ASP A 12 17.36 17.29 0.10
C ASP A 12 17.32 15.81 -0.30
N LEU A 13 17.23 15.51 -1.61
CA LEU A 13 17.28 14.14 -2.11
C LEU A 13 18.59 13.42 -1.75
N THR A 14 19.70 14.17 -1.64
CA THR A 14 20.97 13.59 -1.21
C THR A 14 20.92 13.11 0.23
N ARG A 15 20.21 13.86 1.10
CA ARG A 15 19.98 13.47 2.49
C ARG A 15 18.99 12.31 2.57
N TRP A 16 17.91 12.37 1.80
CA TRP A 16 16.90 11.31 1.73
C TRP A 16 17.51 9.96 1.36
N LYS A 17 18.33 9.88 0.30
CA LYS A 17 18.99 8.65 -0.17
C LYS A 17 19.95 8.01 0.85
N LYS A 18 20.35 8.77 1.89
CA LYS A 18 21.21 8.30 2.99
C LYS A 18 20.44 8.08 4.29
N SER A 19 19.13 8.32 4.29
CA SER A 19 18.30 8.19 5.48
C SER A 19 17.97 6.73 5.78
N LEU A 20 17.72 6.43 7.05
CA LEU A 20 17.27 5.10 7.46
C LEU A 20 15.96 4.71 6.77
N ALA A 21 15.01 5.64 6.65
CA ALA A 21 13.73 5.40 5.99
C ALA A 21 13.88 4.97 4.53
N TYR A 22 14.81 5.58 3.78
CA TYR A 22 15.10 5.17 2.41
C TYR A 22 15.65 3.75 2.36
N VAL A 23 16.63 3.42 3.22
CA VAL A 23 17.23 2.08 3.27
C VAL A 23 16.16 1.04 3.60
N GLU A 24 15.39 1.26 4.66
CA GLU A 24 14.34 0.33 5.09
C GLU A 24 13.26 0.12 4.02
N LEU A 25 12.83 1.17 3.32
CA LEU A 25 11.85 1.05 2.23
C LEU A 25 12.40 0.25 1.05
N MET A 26 13.63 0.52 0.61
CA MET A 26 14.23 -0.18 -0.52
C MET A 26 14.52 -1.64 -0.18
N ASP A 27 15.03 -1.91 1.02
CA ASP A 27 15.27 -3.27 1.51
C ASP A 27 13.96 -4.04 1.65
N PHE A 28 12.89 -3.39 2.13
CA PHE A 28 11.57 -4.02 2.23
C PHE A 28 11.01 -4.38 0.85
N ILE A 29 11.04 -3.46 -0.12
CA ILE A 29 10.60 -3.74 -1.49
C ILE A 29 11.40 -4.89 -2.10
N GLY A 30 12.73 -4.91 -1.92
CA GLY A 30 13.62 -5.97 -2.41
C GLY A 30 13.39 -7.33 -1.73
N THR A 31 13.09 -7.32 -0.43
CA THR A 31 12.77 -8.53 0.35
C THR A 31 11.47 -9.15 -0.13
N VAL A 32 10.40 -8.35 -0.26
CA VAL A 32 9.12 -8.82 -0.81
C VAL A 32 9.30 -9.32 -2.25
N ASN A 33 10.07 -8.60 -3.08
CA ASN A 33 10.34 -9.00 -4.45
C ASN A 33 10.99 -10.40 -4.54
N SER A 34 11.97 -10.66 -3.68
CA SER A 34 12.67 -11.95 -3.63
C SER A 34 11.78 -13.09 -3.11
N ALA A 35 10.84 -12.78 -2.21
CA ALA A 35 9.94 -13.76 -1.62
C ALA A 35 8.88 -14.29 -2.60
N VAL A 36 8.56 -13.55 -3.67
CA VAL A 36 7.50 -13.91 -4.63
C VAL A 36 8.02 -14.40 -5.99
N VAL A 37 9.31 -14.70 -6.09
CA VAL A 37 9.91 -15.29 -7.29
C VAL A 37 9.14 -16.56 -7.69
N SER A 38 8.76 -16.66 -8.97
CA SER A 38 8.07 -17.83 -9.54
C SER A 38 6.78 -18.24 -8.81
N THR A 39 6.13 -17.30 -8.10
CA THR A 39 4.95 -17.60 -7.27
C THR A 39 3.75 -16.80 -7.76
N SER A 40 2.73 -17.47 -8.28
CA SER A 40 1.52 -16.80 -8.78
C SER A 40 0.53 -16.47 -7.66
N ILE A 41 -0.27 -15.42 -7.88
CA ILE A 41 -1.46 -15.12 -7.07
C ILE A 41 -2.50 -16.23 -7.29
N SER A 42 -3.16 -16.69 -6.22
CA SER A 42 -4.29 -17.62 -6.30
C SER A 42 -5.43 -17.22 -5.37
N GLU A 43 -6.69 -17.48 -5.75
CA GLU A 43 -7.87 -17.02 -5.01
C GLU A 43 -8.02 -17.63 -3.60
N ASN A 44 -7.45 -18.81 -3.34
CA ASN A 44 -7.57 -19.54 -2.07
C ASN A 44 -6.22 -19.75 -1.37
N GLN A 45 -5.29 -18.82 -1.54
CA GLN A 45 -3.99 -18.86 -0.87
C GLN A 45 -4.17 -18.67 0.63
N ASN A 46 -3.82 -19.69 1.42
CA ASN A 46 -3.82 -19.58 2.89
C ASN A 46 -2.79 -18.54 3.35
N HIS A 47 -3.15 -17.67 4.29
CA HIS A 47 -2.28 -16.66 4.88
C HIS A 47 -2.69 -16.39 6.34
N SER A 48 -1.92 -15.57 7.05
CA SER A 48 -2.21 -15.25 8.45
C SER A 48 -3.51 -14.45 8.63
N GLU A 49 -4.06 -14.50 9.84
CA GLU A 49 -5.23 -13.70 10.23
C GLU A 49 -4.92 -12.19 10.15
N ASN A 50 -3.69 -11.78 10.44
CA ASN A 50 -3.28 -10.38 10.41
C ASN A 50 -3.26 -9.84 8.96
N ILE A 51 -2.84 -10.64 7.99
CA ILE A 51 -3.01 -10.33 6.56
C ILE A 51 -4.50 -10.19 6.21
N SER A 52 -5.37 -11.08 6.69
CA SER A 52 -6.82 -10.99 6.48
C SER A 52 -7.39 -9.68 7.02
N LYS A 53 -6.97 -9.23 8.21
CA LYS A 53 -7.42 -7.97 8.81
C LYS A 53 -7.05 -6.75 7.97
N VAL A 54 -5.82 -6.68 7.45
CA VAL A 54 -5.40 -5.58 6.56
C VAL A 54 -6.15 -5.63 5.23
N SER A 55 -6.33 -6.81 4.65
CA SER A 55 -7.11 -6.99 3.41
C SER A 55 -8.59 -6.59 3.59
N LEU A 56 -9.16 -6.89 4.75
CA LEU A 56 -10.52 -6.49 5.11
C LEU A 56 -10.62 -4.96 5.27
N LEU A 57 -9.60 -4.31 5.85
CA LEU A 57 -9.51 -2.85 5.89
C LEU A 57 -9.51 -2.27 4.47
N MET A 58 -8.69 -2.79 3.54
CA MET A 58 -8.71 -2.33 2.14
C MET A 58 -10.09 -2.50 1.50
N SER A 59 -10.77 -3.61 1.79
CA SER A 59 -12.13 -3.88 1.31
C SER A 59 -13.15 -2.91 1.89
N LYS A 60 -13.05 -2.58 3.19
CA LYS A 60 -13.89 -1.58 3.87
C LYS A 60 -13.73 -0.20 3.22
N LEU A 61 -12.48 0.23 2.98
CA LEU A 61 -12.20 1.49 2.30
C LEU A 61 -12.78 1.51 0.88
N LYS A 62 -12.61 0.42 0.13
CA LYS A 62 -13.13 0.28 -1.24
C LYS A 62 -14.66 0.35 -1.25
N ASN A 63 -15.33 -0.34 -0.34
CA ASN A 63 -16.79 -0.38 -0.31
C ASN A 63 -17.38 1.00 0.02
N HIS A 64 -16.73 1.78 0.88
CA HIS A 64 -17.16 3.15 1.16
C HIS A 64 -17.04 4.08 -0.06
N VAL A 65 -16.22 3.75 -1.08
CA VAL A 65 -16.20 4.50 -2.35
C VAL A 65 -17.57 4.49 -3.01
N ASP A 66 -18.24 3.33 -2.98
CA ASP A 66 -19.53 3.12 -3.63
C ASP A 66 -20.69 3.78 -2.87
N GLU A 67 -20.46 4.15 -1.60
CA GLU A 67 -21.43 4.85 -0.74
C GLU A 67 -21.38 6.37 -0.92
N VAL A 68 -20.31 6.91 -1.50
CA VAL A 68 -20.14 8.36 -1.71
C VAL A 68 -20.69 8.74 -3.09
N PRO A 69 -21.83 9.44 -3.19
CA PRO A 69 -22.40 9.80 -4.48
C PRO A 69 -21.48 10.77 -5.22
N LEU A 70 -21.34 10.54 -6.53
CA LEU A 70 -20.59 11.42 -7.41
C LEU A 70 -21.24 12.81 -7.46
N ASP A 71 -20.40 13.84 -7.45
CA ASP A 71 -20.84 15.21 -7.74
C ASP A 71 -21.37 15.26 -9.19
N GLN A 72 -22.48 15.96 -9.41
CA GLN A 72 -23.13 16.13 -10.71
C GLN A 72 -22.41 17.16 -11.60
N ASP A 73 -21.32 17.74 -11.12
CA ASP A 73 -20.51 18.69 -11.86
C ASP A 73 -20.07 18.16 -13.25
N THR A 74 -20.07 19.06 -14.23
CA THR A 74 -19.69 18.83 -15.62
C THR A 74 -18.18 18.66 -15.81
N GLN A 75 -17.39 18.79 -14.75
CA GLN A 75 -15.94 18.66 -14.79
C GLN A 75 -15.53 17.29 -15.35
N ARG A 76 -14.65 17.32 -16.37
CA ARG A 76 -14.21 16.12 -17.10
C ARG A 76 -13.27 15.23 -16.28
N PHE A 77 -12.42 15.83 -15.44
CA PHE A 77 -11.41 15.16 -14.62
C PHE A 77 -11.54 15.59 -13.16
N GLY A 78 -11.24 14.69 -12.23
CA GLY A 78 -11.28 14.94 -10.79
C GLY A 78 -12.69 15.25 -10.27
N ASN A 79 -13.46 14.21 -9.92
CA ASN A 79 -14.74 14.40 -9.26
C ASN A 79 -14.53 14.84 -7.80
N LYS A 80 -15.11 15.99 -7.43
CA LYS A 80 -15.02 16.58 -6.08
C LYS A 80 -15.53 15.68 -4.97
N ALA A 81 -16.40 14.70 -5.27
CA ALA A 81 -16.85 13.69 -4.32
C ALA A 81 -15.69 12.90 -3.68
N PHE A 82 -14.53 12.82 -4.33
CA PHE A 82 -13.32 12.25 -3.70
C PHE A 82 -12.95 12.97 -2.41
N ARG A 83 -13.17 14.29 -2.31
CA ARG A 83 -12.87 15.07 -1.10
C ARG A 83 -13.71 14.60 0.08
N THR A 84 -14.98 14.26 -0.18
CA THR A 84 -15.88 13.71 0.82
C THR A 84 -15.37 12.35 1.32
N TRP A 85 -15.03 11.46 0.38
CA TRP A 85 -14.48 10.15 0.73
C TRP A 85 -13.13 10.25 1.47
N PHE A 86 -12.25 11.16 1.05
CA PHE A 86 -10.95 11.38 1.68
C PHE A 86 -11.09 11.98 3.08
N HIS A 87 -12.05 12.89 3.28
CA HIS A 87 -12.34 13.46 4.59
C HIS A 87 -12.83 12.38 5.56
N TRP A 88 -13.74 11.51 5.11
CA TRP A 88 -14.17 10.36 5.89
C TRP A 88 -12.99 9.47 6.28
N LEU A 89 -12.09 9.14 5.34
CA LEU A 89 -10.89 8.38 5.67
C LEU A 89 -10.03 9.11 6.71
N SER A 90 -9.80 10.41 6.54
CA SER A 90 -8.97 11.22 7.43
C SER A 90 -9.50 11.24 8.86
N GLU A 91 -10.82 11.29 9.04
CA GLU A 91 -11.47 11.25 10.36
C GLU A 91 -11.44 9.86 10.99
N ASN A 92 -11.45 8.80 10.19
CA ASN A 92 -11.58 7.42 10.66
C ASN A 92 -10.26 6.62 10.69
N ALA A 93 -9.20 7.10 10.03
CA ALA A 93 -7.93 6.37 9.90
C ALA A 93 -7.31 6.02 11.25
N GLY A 94 -7.34 6.95 12.21
CA GLY A 94 -6.82 6.71 13.56
C GLY A 94 -7.56 5.58 14.29
N ALA A 95 -8.90 5.54 14.16
CA ALA A 95 -9.73 4.49 14.73
C ALA A 95 -9.49 3.15 14.05
N PHE A 96 -9.40 3.12 12.71
CA PHE A 96 -9.10 1.91 11.94
C PHE A 96 -7.73 1.32 12.30
N CYS A 97 -6.69 2.16 12.43
CA CYS A 97 -5.36 1.70 12.85
C CYS A 97 -5.36 1.22 14.30
N SER A 98 -6.11 1.87 15.19
CA SER A 98 -6.22 1.44 16.58
C SER A 98 -6.94 0.10 16.72
N GLU A 99 -7.99 -0.12 15.94
CA GLU A 99 -8.71 -1.40 15.86
C GLU A 99 -7.82 -2.51 15.28
N LEU A 100 -7.10 -2.20 14.19
CA LEU A 100 -6.19 -3.14 13.54
C LEU A 100 -5.08 -3.61 14.49
N LEU A 101 -4.53 -2.70 15.27
CA LEU A 101 -3.38 -2.93 16.16
C LEU A 101 -3.78 -3.27 17.60
N ILE A 102 -5.05 -3.64 17.82
CA ILE A 102 -5.55 -3.97 19.15
C ILE A 102 -4.75 -5.12 19.78
N GLY A 103 -4.39 -4.96 21.06
CA GLY A 103 -3.60 -5.94 21.80
C GLY A 103 -2.08 -5.78 21.66
N LEU A 104 -1.59 -4.84 20.84
CA LEU A 104 -0.18 -4.48 20.78
C LEU A 104 0.11 -3.23 21.62
N GLU A 105 1.21 -3.25 22.36
CA GLU A 105 1.71 -2.09 23.11
C GLU A 105 2.43 -1.13 22.16
N ILE A 106 1.64 -0.26 21.51
CA ILE A 106 2.13 0.75 20.56
C ILE A 106 1.75 2.13 21.09
N SER A 107 2.68 3.08 21.03
CA SER A 107 2.42 4.45 21.48
C SER A 107 1.35 5.12 20.62
N GLU A 108 0.57 6.04 21.19
CA GLU A 108 -0.44 6.79 20.43
C GLU A 108 0.19 7.63 19.30
N SER A 109 1.43 8.10 19.48
CA SER A 109 2.17 8.77 18.40
C SER A 109 2.48 7.85 17.23
N ASP A 110 2.87 6.59 17.48
CA ASP A 110 3.17 5.64 16.41
C ASP A 110 1.89 5.21 15.68
N LYS A 111 0.78 5.02 16.41
CA LYS A 111 -0.53 4.75 15.80
C LYS A 111 -0.97 5.91 14.89
N GLN A 112 -0.75 7.14 15.33
CA GLN A 112 -1.04 8.33 14.52
C GLN A 112 -0.14 8.41 13.28
N GLU A 113 1.14 8.06 13.40
CA GLU A 113 2.06 7.98 12.26
C GLU A 113 1.59 6.93 11.24
N ILE A 114 1.23 5.73 11.70
CA ILE A 114 0.69 4.65 10.86
C ILE A 114 -0.58 5.10 10.14
N ALA A 115 -1.52 5.73 10.86
CA ALA A 115 -2.74 6.28 10.29
C ALA A 115 -2.47 7.36 9.24
N THR A 116 -1.40 8.15 9.43
CA THR A 116 -0.99 9.16 8.45
C THR A 116 -0.49 8.51 7.16
N TYR A 117 0.36 7.48 7.22
CA TYR A 117 0.77 6.75 6.02
C TYR A 117 -0.41 6.08 5.30
N LEU A 118 -1.37 5.52 6.05
CA LEU A 118 -2.61 4.99 5.46
C LEU A 118 -3.39 6.09 4.72
N THR A 119 -3.56 7.25 5.33
CA THR A 119 -4.31 8.37 4.75
C THR A 119 -3.60 8.95 3.52
N GLU A 120 -2.29 9.09 3.55
CA GLU A 120 -1.49 9.57 2.43
C GLU A 120 -1.37 8.55 1.28
N SER A 121 -1.80 7.30 1.50
CA SER A 121 -1.69 6.24 0.50
C SER A 121 -2.73 6.27 -0.62
N VAL A 122 -3.77 7.11 -0.54
CA VAL A 122 -4.95 6.99 -1.42
C VAL A 122 -5.15 8.16 -2.39
N GLY A 123 -4.20 9.10 -2.44
CA GLY A 123 -4.23 10.27 -3.32
C GLY A 123 -4.29 11.59 -2.57
N ASN A 124 -4.47 12.70 -3.30
CA ASN A 124 -4.54 14.04 -2.73
C ASN A 124 -5.92 14.68 -2.92
N ALA A 125 -6.61 15.03 -1.83
CA ALA A 125 -7.98 15.58 -1.90
C ALA A 125 -8.08 16.92 -2.64
N THR A 126 -7.04 17.77 -2.54
CA THR A 126 -7.06 19.09 -3.17
C THR A 126 -6.95 18.97 -4.69
N ARG A 127 -5.94 18.22 -5.15
CA ARG A 127 -5.64 18.01 -6.58
C ARG A 127 -6.50 16.92 -7.23
N ILE A 128 -7.10 16.04 -6.43
CA ILE A 128 -7.88 14.87 -6.87
C ILE A 128 -7.03 14.00 -7.81
N ASP A 129 -5.79 13.75 -7.38
CA ASP A 129 -4.80 12.97 -8.11
C ASP A 129 -4.27 11.81 -7.27
N TYR A 130 -3.71 10.81 -7.95
CA TYR A 130 -3.02 9.67 -7.37
C TYR A 130 -1.76 9.37 -8.20
N GLY A 131 -0.71 8.84 -7.58
CA GLY A 131 0.50 8.43 -8.28
C GLY A 131 1.43 7.62 -7.37
N THR A 132 2.65 7.37 -7.86
CA THR A 132 3.62 6.46 -7.23
C THR A 132 4.09 6.91 -5.83
N GLY A 133 4.00 8.21 -5.52
CA GLY A 133 4.24 8.70 -4.15
C GLY A 133 3.21 8.20 -3.14
N HIS A 134 1.94 8.08 -3.55
CA HIS A 134 0.86 7.54 -2.72
C HIS A 134 1.00 6.02 -2.60
N GLU A 135 1.35 5.33 -3.68
CA GLU A 135 1.72 3.91 -3.64
C GLU A 135 2.87 3.66 -2.64
N LEU A 136 3.90 4.50 -2.64
CA LEU A 136 5.01 4.38 -1.69
C LEU A 136 4.55 4.62 -0.24
N ALA A 137 3.58 5.51 -0.01
CA ALA A 137 2.99 5.69 1.32
C ALA A 137 2.22 4.45 1.79
N PHE A 138 1.56 3.70 0.89
CA PHE A 138 0.99 2.39 1.24
C PHE A 138 2.07 1.40 1.68
N ILE A 139 3.19 1.37 0.96
CA ILE A 139 4.32 0.49 1.29
C ILE A 139 4.92 0.88 2.65
N ALA A 140 5.04 2.18 2.94
CA ALA A 140 5.46 2.68 4.25
C ALA A 140 4.48 2.26 5.36
N PHE A 141 3.16 2.38 5.12
CA PHE A 141 2.13 1.89 6.04
C PHE A 141 2.33 0.40 6.35
N VAL A 142 2.49 -0.44 5.33
CA VAL A 142 2.72 -1.89 5.52
C VAL A 142 4.04 -2.16 6.25
N LEU A 143 5.12 -1.44 5.92
CA LEU A 143 6.40 -1.54 6.62
C LEU A 143 6.26 -1.21 8.11
N CYS A 144 5.48 -0.19 8.48
CA CYS A 144 5.20 0.11 9.88
C CYS A 144 4.46 -1.04 10.59
N LEU A 145 3.60 -1.80 9.90
CA LEU A 145 2.98 -3.00 10.46
C LEU A 145 4.00 -4.11 10.78
N PHE A 146 5.07 -4.23 10.00
CA PHE A 146 6.20 -5.11 10.34
C PHE A 146 7.03 -4.57 11.51
N LYS A 147 7.28 -3.25 11.55
CA LYS A 147 8.06 -2.63 12.63
C LYS A 147 7.37 -2.73 13.99
N THR A 148 6.04 -2.70 14.00
CA THR A 148 5.19 -2.90 15.19
C THR A 148 4.97 -4.37 15.56
N LYS A 149 5.52 -5.31 14.77
CA LYS A 149 5.33 -6.77 14.92
C LYS A 149 3.89 -7.24 14.72
N PHE A 150 3.02 -6.40 14.17
CA PHE A 150 1.69 -6.81 13.73
C PHE A 150 1.79 -7.80 12.58
N LEU A 151 2.63 -7.50 11.57
CA LEU A 151 3.05 -8.48 10.56
C LEU A 151 4.44 -9.02 10.90
N GLN A 152 4.69 -10.28 10.58
CA GLN A 152 5.92 -10.97 10.99
C GLN A 152 6.78 -11.39 9.81
N VAL A 153 8.07 -11.08 9.89
CA VAL A 153 9.06 -11.66 8.99
C VAL A 153 9.23 -13.13 9.36
N PRO A 154 9.20 -14.07 8.41
CA PRO A 154 9.42 -15.48 8.72
C PRO A 154 10.80 -15.68 9.36
N GLU A 155 10.85 -16.41 10.48
CA GLU A 155 12.10 -16.85 11.09
C GLU A 155 12.94 -17.63 10.07
N PRO A 156 14.29 -17.47 10.06
CA PRO A 156 15.17 -18.26 9.20
C PRO A 156 14.94 -19.74 9.45
N ARG A 157 14.27 -20.42 8.52
CA ARG A 157 14.10 -21.87 8.62
C ARG A 157 15.43 -22.55 8.29
N PRO A 158 15.91 -23.51 9.10
CA PRO A 158 17.15 -24.24 8.81
C PRO A 158 17.10 -25.13 7.56
N THR A 159 15.92 -25.31 6.93
CA THR A 159 15.73 -26.23 5.79
C THR A 159 14.83 -25.61 4.72
N PRO A 160 15.15 -25.81 3.41
CA PRO A 160 14.30 -25.38 2.30
C PRO A 160 12.93 -26.06 2.40
N LYS A 161 11.84 -25.28 2.31
CA LYS A 161 10.47 -25.79 2.22
C LYS A 161 10.38 -26.73 0.99
N GLN A 162 10.03 -28.00 1.21
CA GLN A 162 9.31 -28.75 0.19
C GLN A 162 7.98 -28.03 -0.05
N THR A 163 7.72 -27.66 -1.30
CA THR A 163 6.54 -26.95 -1.77
C THR A 163 5.32 -27.87 -1.74
N ASN A 164 4.76 -28.09 -0.56
CA ASN A 164 3.39 -28.57 -0.47
C ASN A 164 2.48 -27.39 -0.85
N SER A 165 1.68 -27.55 -1.90
CA SER A 165 0.76 -26.55 -2.47
C SER A 165 -0.30 -26.00 -1.48
N ASN A 166 -0.37 -26.55 -0.26
CA ASN A 166 -1.30 -26.14 0.79
C ASN A 166 -0.64 -25.37 1.96
N ALA A 167 0.67 -25.10 1.92
CA ALA A 167 1.33 -24.35 2.98
C ALA A 167 0.92 -22.87 2.95
N ALA A 168 0.57 -22.31 4.12
CA ALA A 168 0.26 -20.89 4.23
C ALA A 168 1.46 -20.02 3.81
N LEU A 169 1.15 -18.92 3.11
CA LEU A 169 2.08 -17.84 2.79
C LEU A 169 2.58 -17.22 4.11
N ASP A 170 3.87 -16.93 4.17
CA ASP A 170 4.38 -15.98 5.18
C ASP A 170 3.92 -14.57 4.86
N ASP A 171 3.92 -13.70 5.87
CA ASP A 171 3.37 -12.34 5.73
C ASP A 171 4.16 -11.52 4.70
N ILE A 172 5.47 -11.75 4.54
CA ILE A 172 6.30 -11.06 3.54
C ILE A 172 5.82 -11.39 2.13
N SER A 173 5.62 -12.66 1.80
CA SER A 173 5.09 -13.08 0.50
C SER A 173 3.65 -12.60 0.30
N ALA A 174 2.85 -12.64 1.37
CA ALA A 174 1.46 -12.19 1.35
C ALA A 174 1.30 -10.69 1.09
N VAL A 175 2.32 -9.85 1.35
CA VAL A 175 2.31 -8.43 0.98
C VAL A 175 2.08 -8.26 -0.52
N ALA A 176 2.85 -8.95 -1.35
CA ALA A 176 2.72 -8.84 -2.80
C ALA A 176 1.60 -9.71 -3.38
N LEU A 177 1.30 -10.88 -2.78
CA LEU A 177 0.32 -11.82 -3.33
C LEU A 177 -1.12 -11.59 -2.85
N VAL A 178 -1.32 -10.89 -1.72
CA VAL A 178 -2.64 -10.67 -1.10
C VAL A 178 -2.91 -9.19 -0.87
N LEU A 179 -2.04 -8.49 -0.13
CA LEU A 179 -2.29 -7.09 0.25
C LEU A 179 -2.21 -6.14 -0.93
N MET A 180 -1.20 -6.28 -1.80
CA MET A 180 -1.06 -5.45 -2.99
C MET A 180 -2.26 -5.61 -3.95
N PRO A 181 -2.75 -6.82 -4.28
CA PRO A 181 -4.00 -6.96 -5.02
C PRO A 181 -5.22 -6.31 -4.35
N ALA A 182 -5.35 -6.42 -3.02
CA ALA A 182 -6.45 -5.78 -2.28
C ALA A 182 -6.37 -4.25 -2.35
N TYR A 183 -5.18 -3.69 -2.16
CA TYR A 183 -4.90 -2.27 -2.30
C TYR A 183 -5.13 -1.77 -3.73
N LEU A 184 -4.66 -2.51 -4.75
CA LEU A 184 -4.90 -2.17 -6.15
C LEU A 184 -6.39 -2.15 -6.51
N LYS A 185 -7.21 -3.06 -5.94
CA LYS A 185 -8.66 -3.01 -6.11
C LYS A 185 -9.26 -1.74 -5.53
N LEU A 186 -8.77 -1.26 -4.38
CA LEU A 186 -9.16 0.02 -3.79
C LEU A 186 -8.76 1.19 -4.68
N VAL A 187 -7.46 1.34 -5.00
CA VAL A 187 -7.00 2.55 -5.70
C VAL A 187 -7.47 2.61 -7.16
N ARG A 188 -7.61 1.47 -7.85
CA ARG A 188 -8.26 1.44 -9.17
C ARG A 188 -9.72 1.85 -9.12
N ARG A 189 -10.43 1.49 -8.05
CA ARG A 189 -11.82 1.94 -7.84
C ARG A 189 -11.86 3.45 -7.61
N LEU A 190 -10.98 4.00 -6.77
CA LEU A 190 -10.86 5.46 -6.57
C LEU A 190 -10.56 6.19 -7.88
N GLN A 191 -9.53 5.75 -8.61
CA GLN A 191 -9.09 6.35 -9.88
C GLN A 191 -10.24 6.39 -10.90
N THR A 192 -10.94 5.26 -11.09
CA THR A 192 -12.01 5.16 -12.09
C THR A 192 -13.30 5.84 -11.64
N TYR A 193 -13.73 5.64 -10.40
CA TYR A 193 -15.00 6.17 -9.90
C TYR A 193 -14.96 7.70 -9.73
N PHE A 194 -13.91 8.23 -9.11
CA PHE A 194 -13.73 9.66 -8.94
C PHE A 194 -12.98 10.34 -10.09
N ARG A 195 -12.63 9.60 -11.16
CA ARG A 195 -11.95 10.16 -12.35
C ARG A 195 -10.65 10.90 -11.97
N MET A 196 -9.86 10.32 -11.08
CA MET A 196 -8.65 10.96 -10.53
C MET A 196 -7.59 11.17 -11.60
N GLU A 197 -6.82 12.23 -11.47
CA GLU A 197 -5.73 12.55 -12.39
C GLU A 197 -4.42 11.82 -12.00
N PRO A 198 -3.55 11.50 -12.97
CA PRO A 198 -2.20 11.00 -12.69
C PRO A 198 -1.31 12.05 -12.02
N ALA A 199 -0.80 11.76 -10.83
CA ALA A 199 0.11 12.64 -10.10
C ALA A 199 1.56 12.43 -10.59
N GLY A 200 2.11 13.44 -11.27
CA GLY A 200 3.51 13.39 -11.72
C GLY A 200 3.78 12.46 -12.90
N SER A 201 2.74 12.07 -13.66
CA SER A 201 2.95 11.31 -14.91
C SER A 201 3.72 12.16 -15.92
N HIS A 202 4.71 11.55 -16.57
CA HIS A 202 5.41 12.09 -17.73
C HIS A 202 4.74 11.67 -19.07
N GLY A 203 3.47 11.25 -19.02
CA GLY A 203 2.71 10.80 -20.18
C GLY A 203 3.35 9.58 -20.82
N VAL A 204 3.68 9.68 -22.11
CA VAL A 204 4.26 8.58 -22.91
C VAL A 204 5.62 8.06 -22.42
N TRP A 205 6.26 8.76 -21.47
CA TRP A 205 7.53 8.36 -20.87
C TRP A 205 7.37 7.64 -19.53
N SER A 206 6.14 7.53 -19.02
CA SER A 206 5.84 6.77 -17.81
C SER A 206 5.65 5.29 -18.13
N LEU A 207 6.02 4.42 -17.20
CA LEU A 207 5.70 2.98 -17.29
C LEU A 207 4.17 2.75 -17.20
N ASP A 208 3.53 3.47 -16.28
CA ASP A 208 2.10 3.50 -16.02
C ASP A 208 1.76 4.87 -15.43
N ASP A 209 0.51 5.30 -15.56
CA ASP A 209 0.07 6.61 -15.06
C ASP A 209 0.04 6.70 -13.53
N PHE A 210 -0.13 5.57 -12.82
CA PHE A 210 -0.44 5.57 -11.40
C PHE A 210 0.51 4.72 -10.54
N GLN A 211 0.89 3.53 -11.03
CA GLN A 211 1.56 2.50 -10.23
C GLN A 211 2.99 2.21 -10.70
N PHE A 212 3.81 1.65 -9.83
CA PHE A 212 5.15 1.19 -10.20
C PHE A 212 5.50 -0.16 -9.56
N VAL A 213 5.32 -0.29 -8.24
CA VAL A 213 5.74 -1.48 -7.49
C VAL A 213 5.04 -2.79 -7.90
N PRO A 214 3.77 -2.81 -8.34
CA PRO A 214 3.14 -3.99 -8.92
C PRO A 214 3.89 -4.56 -10.13
N TYR A 215 4.58 -3.72 -10.92
CA TYR A 215 5.40 -4.20 -12.03
C TYR A 215 6.69 -4.86 -11.55
N ILE A 216 7.30 -4.33 -10.49
CA ILE A 216 8.47 -4.93 -9.84
C ILE A 216 8.10 -6.33 -9.35
N TRP A 217 7.13 -6.42 -8.43
CA TRP A 217 6.75 -7.70 -7.83
C TRP A 217 6.08 -8.64 -8.84
N GLY A 218 5.30 -8.12 -9.79
CA GLY A 218 4.68 -8.92 -10.85
C GLY A 218 5.71 -9.55 -11.78
N SER A 219 6.77 -8.82 -12.15
CA SER A 219 7.85 -9.39 -12.96
C SER A 219 8.59 -10.52 -12.23
N SER A 220 8.78 -10.41 -10.91
CA SER A 220 9.39 -11.45 -10.08
C SER A 220 8.57 -12.75 -10.08
N GLN A 221 7.23 -12.63 -9.99
CA GLN A 221 6.32 -13.78 -10.05
C GLN A 221 6.45 -14.56 -11.36
N LEU A 222 6.88 -13.92 -12.45
CA LEU A 222 7.01 -14.52 -13.78
C LEU A 222 8.39 -15.11 -14.05
N ILE A 223 9.37 -14.94 -13.16
CA ILE A 223 10.70 -15.55 -13.32
C ILE A 223 10.54 -17.07 -13.40
N GLY A 224 11.13 -17.70 -14.42
CA GLY A 224 11.11 -19.16 -14.58
C GLY A 224 9.73 -19.74 -14.93
N VAL A 225 8.69 -18.92 -15.04
CA VAL A 225 7.40 -19.32 -15.58
C VAL A 225 7.51 -19.20 -17.10
N GLY A 226 7.50 -20.34 -17.79
CA GLY A 226 7.49 -20.35 -19.26
C GLY A 226 6.17 -19.79 -19.77
N LEU A 227 6.13 -18.49 -20.07
CA LEU A 227 5.04 -17.81 -20.75
C LEU A 227 5.09 -18.05 -22.27
#